data_AF-A0A9D4TEC5-F1
#
_entry.id   AF-A0A9D4TEC5-F1
#
_cell.length_a   1.000
_cell.length_b   1.000
_cell.length_c   1.000
_cell.angle_alpha   90.00
_cell.angle_beta   90.00
_cell.angle_gamma   90.00
#
_symmetry.space_group_name_H-M   'P 1'
#
loop_
_entity.id
_entity.type
_entity.pdbx_description
1 polymer ?
#
loop_
_entity_poly.entity_id
_entity_poly.type
_entity_poly.pdbx_seq_one_letter_code
_entity_poly.pdbx_strand_id
1 'polypeptide(L)'
;MYTGGLSGGSCQAHNECCDIAINWSGGLHHAKKFEASGFCYVNDIVIAILELLKYHPRVLYIDIDIHHGDGVQLSLRGHAKRNHKK
;
A
#
# COMPACT_ATOMS: atom_id res chain seq x y z
N MET A 1 11.43 10.46 -3.82
CA MET A 1 11.91 9.71 -2.64
C MET A 1 10.79 8.76 -2.19
N TYR A 2 11.14 7.55 -1.73
CA TYR A 2 10.35 6.29 -1.72
C TYR A 2 8.84 6.31 -1.98
N THR A 3 8.03 7.09 -1.24
CA THR A 3 6.57 7.16 -1.42
C THR A 3 6.17 7.55 -2.84
N GLY A 4 6.81 8.58 -3.41
CA GLY A 4 6.49 9.03 -4.77
C GLY A 4 6.81 7.98 -5.83
N GLY A 5 7.81 7.12 -5.58
CA GLY A 5 8.15 6.00 -6.46
C GLY A 5 7.04 4.94 -6.47
N LEU A 6 6.52 4.56 -5.30
CA LEU A 6 5.47 3.54 -5.21
C LEU A 6 4.13 4.04 -5.76
N SER A 7 3.75 5.30 -5.46
CA SER A 7 2.56 5.92 -6.03
C SER A 7 2.68 6.06 -7.55
N GLY A 8 3.83 6.52 -8.06
CA GLY A 8 4.09 6.59 -9.49
C GLY A 8 4.02 5.22 -10.19
N GLY A 9 4.60 4.18 -9.57
CA GLY A 9 4.49 2.80 -10.06
C GLY A 9 3.05 2.28 -10.08
N SER A 10 2.26 2.63 -9.06
CA SER A 10 0.83 2.28 -9.01
C SER A 10 0.04 2.96 -10.13
N CYS A 11 0.32 4.24 -10.41
CA CYS A 11 -0.28 4.94 -11.55
C CYS A 11 0.15 4.33 -12.89
N GLN A 12 1.41 3.93 -13.05
CA GLN A 12 1.88 3.28 -14.29
C GLN A 12 1.20 1.94 -14.52
N ALA A 13 1.09 1.11 -13.47
CA ALA A 13 0.40 -0.17 -13.53
C ALA A 13 -1.10 0.01 -13.83
N HIS A 14 -1.76 1.00 -13.22
CA HIS A 14 -3.15 1.30 -13.50
C HIS A 14 -3.40 1.77 -14.94
N ASN A 15 -2.52 2.63 -15.47
CA ASN A 15 -2.63 3.15 -16.84
C ASN A 15 -2.09 2.19 -17.91
N GLU A 16 -1.93 0.90 -17.60
CA GLU A 16 -1.45 -0.14 -18.53
C GLU A 16 -0.09 0.22 -19.18
N CYS A 17 0.71 1.07 -18.53
CA CYS A 17 2.05 1.43 -19.00
C CYS A 17 3.08 0.34 -18.66
N CYS A 18 2.75 -0.53 -17.72
CA CYS A 18 3.53 -1.70 -17.35
C CYS A 18 2.63 -2.76 -16.69
N ASP A 19 2.98 -4.04 -16.85
CA ASP A 19 2.37 -5.14 -16.08
C ASP A 19 2.95 -5.24 -14.66
N ILE A 20 4.22 -4.84 -14.51
CA ILE A 20 4.97 -4.91 -13.25
C ILE A 20 5.73 -3.60 -13.04
N ALA A 21 5.47 -2.94 -11.90
CA ALA A 21 6.22 -1.79 -11.43
C ALA A 21 7.02 -2.16 -10.17
N ILE A 22 8.30 -1.78 -10.12
CA ILE A 22 9.20 -2.13 -9.01
C ILE A 22 9.74 -0.86 -8.36
N ASN A 23 9.63 -0.76 -7.03
CA ASN A 23 10.22 0.30 -6.22
C ASN A 23 10.90 -0.28 -4.98
N TRP A 24 12.20 -0.57 -5.09
CA TRP A 24 13.00 -1.15 -3.99
C TRP A 24 13.16 -0.25 -2.77
N SER A 25 12.98 1.07 -2.92
CA SER A 25 13.09 2.01 -1.81
C SER A 25 11.82 2.07 -0.95
N GLY A 26 10.70 1.52 -1.43
CA GLY A 26 9.42 1.51 -0.73
C GLY A 26 9.23 0.29 0.18
N GLY A 27 7.99 0.03 0.57
CA GLY A 27 7.64 -1.14 1.37
C GLY A 27 7.70 -0.90 2.88
N LEU A 28 7.57 0.36 3.33
CA LEU A 28 7.69 0.72 4.75
C LEU A 28 6.38 0.44 5.50
N HIS A 29 6.19 -0.81 5.89
CA HIS A 29 4.90 -1.37 6.31
C HIS A 29 4.46 -1.07 7.76
N HIS A 30 5.33 -0.52 8.61
CA HIS A 30 5.03 -0.29 10.03
C HIS A 30 4.46 1.10 10.34
N ALA A 31 4.58 2.08 9.44
CA ALA A 31 4.09 3.42 9.69
C ALA A 31 2.57 3.40 9.94
N LYS A 32 2.13 4.11 10.97
CA LYS A 32 0.73 4.22 11.38
C LYS A 32 0.17 5.58 10.97
N LYS A 33 -1.15 5.78 11.13
CA LYS A 33 -1.81 7.03 10.74
C LYS A 33 -1.31 8.26 11.51
N PHE A 34 -0.95 8.09 12.78
CA PHE A 34 -0.60 9.20 13.69
C PHE A 34 0.75 9.02 14.39
N GLU A 35 1.55 8.02 14.00
CA GLU A 35 2.86 7.75 14.59
C GLU A 35 3.77 7.03 13.59
N ALA A 36 5.08 7.30 13.71
CA ALA A 36 6.11 6.51 13.06
C ALA A 36 6.40 5.26 13.90
N SER A 37 6.78 4.16 13.26
CA SER A 37 7.11 2.90 13.96
C SER A 37 8.04 2.04 13.10
N GLY A 38 8.95 1.29 13.72
CA GLY A 38 9.83 0.33 13.02
C GLY A 38 10.59 0.92 11.85
N PHE A 39 11.22 2.10 12.03
CA PHE A 39 11.91 2.87 10.97
C PHE A 39 11.03 3.36 9.80
N CYS A 40 9.71 3.14 9.88
CA CYS A 40 8.75 3.59 8.89
C CYS A 40 8.09 4.89 9.34
N TYR A 41 8.29 5.96 8.55
CA TYR A 41 7.73 7.29 8.83
C TYR A 41 6.46 7.59 8.03
N VAL A 42 6.42 7.16 6.76
CA VAL A 42 5.24 7.26 5.89
C VAL A 42 4.94 5.86 5.36
N ASN A 43 3.67 5.45 5.46
CA ASN A 43 3.23 4.16 4.93
C ASN A 43 2.90 4.32 3.44
N ASP A 44 3.92 4.18 2.60
CA ASP A 44 3.80 4.30 1.15
C ASP A 44 2.89 3.23 0.55
N ILE A 45 2.89 2.03 1.12
CA ILE A 45 2.04 0.90 0.73
C ILE A 45 0.56 1.27 0.86
N VAL A 46 0.15 1.82 2.01
CA VAL A 46 -1.24 2.22 2.24
C VAL A 46 -1.67 3.29 1.23
N ILE A 47 -0.82 4.27 0.95
CA ILE A 47 -1.11 5.33 -0.03
C ILE A 47 -1.29 4.72 -1.43
N ALA A 48 -0.38 3.83 -1.84
CA ALA A 48 -0.46 3.15 -3.13
C ALA A 48 -1.73 2.30 -3.29
N ILE A 49 -2.08 1.52 -2.26
CA ILE A 49 -3.30 0.70 -2.28
C ILE A 49 -4.56 1.59 -2.35
N LEU A 50 -4.60 2.69 -1.60
CA LEU A 50 -5.73 3.63 -1.66
C LEU A 50 -5.86 4.28 -3.05
N GLU A 51 -4.74 4.54 -3.73
CA GLU A 51 -4.74 5.02 -5.12
C GLU A 51 -5.33 3.97 -6.07
N LEU A 52 -4.85 2.73 -5.99
CA LEU A 52 -5.35 1.62 -6.81
C LEU A 52 -6.83 1.34 -6.55
N LEU A 53 -7.29 1.46 -5.30
CA LEU A 53 -8.70 1.24 -4.93
C LEU A 53 -9.67 2.26 -5.54
N LYS A 54 -9.19 3.37 -6.12
CA LYS A 54 -10.04 4.29 -6.90
C LYS A 54 -10.53 3.66 -8.20
N TYR A 55 -9.79 2.67 -8.72
CA TYR A 55 -10.00 2.08 -10.03
C TYR A 55 -10.24 0.57 -9.99
N HIS A 56 -9.65 -0.11 -9.01
CA HIS A 56 -9.75 -1.55 -8.82
C HIS A 56 -10.61 -1.86 -7.59
N PRO A 57 -11.71 -2.63 -7.72
CA PRO A 57 -12.62 -2.89 -6.60
C PRO A 57 -11.98 -3.71 -5.47
N ARG A 58 -10.91 -4.44 -5.78
CA ARG A 58 -10.14 -5.27 -4.85
C ARG A 58 -8.66 -5.16 -5.19
N VAL A 59 -7.84 -5.01 -4.16
CA VAL A 59 -6.37 -5.02 -4.24
C VAL A 59 -5.88 -6.03 -3.21
N LEU A 60 -5.02 -6.96 -3.62
CA LEU A 60 -4.38 -7.94 -2.75
C LEU A 60 -3.01 -7.41 -2.31
N TYR A 61 -2.77 -7.43 -0.99
CA TYR A 61 -1.47 -7.12 -0.40
C TYR A 61 -0.84 -8.41 0.13
N ILE A 62 0.40 -8.68 -0.28
CA ILE A 62 1.20 -9.82 0.18
C ILE A 62 2.45 -9.25 0.82
N ASP A 63 2.72 -9.65 2.05
CA ASP A 63 3.87 -9.22 2.84
C ASP A 63 4.73 -10.44 3.17
N ILE A 64 6.02 -10.37 2.82
CA ILE A 64 7.01 -11.42 3.06
C ILE A 64 8.13 -10.96 3.99
N ASP A 65 8.04 -9.74 4.51
CA ASP A 65 8.98 -9.27 5.53
C ASP A 65 8.87 -10.15 6.79
N ILE A 66 9.98 -10.28 7.51
CA ILE A 66 10.04 -11.08 8.74
C ILE A 66 9.14 -10.49 9.84
N HIS A 67 8.93 -9.18 9.82
CA HIS A 67 8.04 -8.49 10.74
C HIS A 67 6.61 -8.49 10.21
N HIS A 68 5.66 -8.52 11.13
CA HIS A 68 4.25 -8.43 10.76
C HIS A 68 3.92 -7.03 10.22
N GLY A 69 3.35 -6.96 9.02
CA GLY A 69 2.87 -5.74 8.34
C GLY A 69 1.67 -5.04 9.00
N ASP A 70 1.84 -4.69 10.27
CA ASP A 70 0.80 -4.19 11.16
C ASP A 70 0.23 -2.82 10.75
N GLY A 71 1.06 -1.93 10.18
CA GLY A 71 0.61 -0.60 9.73
C GLY A 71 -0.34 -0.70 8.54
N VAL A 72 -0.04 -1.58 7.58
CA VAL A 72 -0.92 -1.86 6.44
C VAL A 72 -2.20 -2.54 6.91
N GLN A 73 -2.09 -3.58 7.76
CA GLN A 73 -3.23 -4.30 8.31
C GLN A 73 -4.21 -3.36 9.02
N LEU A 74 -3.73 -2.55 9.96
CA LEU A 74 -4.57 -1.64 10.75
C LEU A 74 -5.25 -0.59 9.86
N SER A 75 -4.53 -0.06 8.87
CA SER A 75 -5.05 0.99 7.99
C SER A 75 -6.17 0.49 7.06
N LEU A 76 -6.07 -0.74 6.57
CA LEU A 76 -7.00 -1.28 5.55
C LEU A 76 -8.08 -2.23 6.11
N ARG A 77 -8.02 -2.60 7.41
CA ARG A 77 -9.01 -3.48 8.06
C ARG A 77 -10.46 -3.01 7.86
N GLY A 78 -10.70 -1.70 7.83
CA GLY A 78 -12.03 -1.13 7.57
C GLY A 78 -12.48 -1.21 6.11
N HIS A 79 -11.54 -1.14 5.16
CA HIS A 79 -11.83 -1.24 3.72
C HIS A 79 -12.28 -2.65 3.33
N ALA A 80 -11.64 -3.69 3.87
CA ALA A 80 -12.04 -5.07 3.63
C ALA A 80 -13.51 -5.35 4.06
N LYS A 81 -13.96 -4.76 5.17
CA LYS A 81 -15.31 -4.97 5.70
C LYS A 81 -16.41 -4.29 4.89
N ARG A 82 -16.12 -3.21 4.15
CA ARG A 82 -17.12 -2.50 3.34
C ARG A 82 -17.52 -3.26 2.08
N ASN A 83 -16.62 -4.09 1.54
CA ASN A 83 -16.88 -4.86 0.31
C ASN A 83 -17.66 -6.15 0.53
N HIS A 84 -17.77 -6.64 1.77
CA HIS A 84 -18.56 -7.85 2.10
C HIS A 84 -20.03 -7.58 2.45
N LYS A 85 -20.47 -6.30 2.47
CA LYS A 85 -21.86 -5.92 2.72
C LYS A 85 -22.64 -5.55 1.44
N LYS A 86 -22.15 -5.98 0.27
CA LYS A 86 -22.88 -5.92 -0.99
C LYS A 86 -23.33 -7.32 -1.37
#